data_AF-A0A3R9PG82-F1
#
_entry.id   AF-A0A3R9PG82-F1
#
_cell.length_a   1.000
_cell.length_b   1.000
_cell.length_c   1.000
_cell.angle_alpha   90.00
_cell.angle_beta   90.00
_cell.angle_gamma   90.00
#
_symmetry.space_group_name_H-M   'P 1'
#
loop_
_entity.id
_entity.type
_entity.pdbx_description
1 polymer ?
#
loop_
_entity_poly.entity_id
_entity_poly.type
_entity_poly.pdbx_seq_one_letter_code
_entity_poly.pdbx_strand_id
1 'polypeptide(L)'
;MKPSGLFRHLPLLLVMAVLLAAPACHSYRIPNPEGPPRPKVKKNQNPANESADGRALDVEKEAVKTQKNSYDKNGLLKKPKMERRRLKHKVGQRKILGITLPF
;
A
#
# COMPACT_ATOMS: atom_id res chain seq x y z
N MET A 1 -27.08 54.44 -14.96
CA MET A 1 -25.79 54.37 -15.71
C MET A 1 -25.60 52.94 -16.17
N LYS A 2 -25.58 52.68 -17.49
CA LYS A 2 -25.41 51.32 -18.03
C LYS A 2 -23.91 50.99 -18.02
N PRO A 3 -23.46 49.87 -17.42
CA PRO A 3 -22.05 49.51 -17.44
C PRO A 3 -21.62 49.29 -18.90
N SER A 4 -20.57 50.01 -19.29
CA SER A 4 -19.94 49.96 -20.61
C SER A 4 -19.57 48.52 -20.98
N GLY A 5 -19.75 48.15 -22.24
CA GLY A 5 -19.68 46.78 -22.75
C GLY A 5 -18.37 46.03 -22.43
N LEU A 6 -17.28 46.76 -22.19
CA LEU A 6 -15.98 46.21 -21.80
C LEU A 6 -16.04 45.40 -20.50
N PHE A 7 -16.85 45.81 -19.52
CA PHE A 7 -16.96 45.09 -18.24
C PHE A 7 -17.82 43.83 -18.32
N ARG A 8 -18.53 43.59 -19.44
CA ARG A 8 -19.35 42.38 -19.63
C ARG A 8 -18.52 41.15 -19.98
N HIS A 9 -17.32 41.35 -20.52
CA HIS A 9 -16.42 40.27 -20.94
C HIS A 9 -15.36 39.93 -19.89
N LEU A 10 -15.25 40.73 -18.83
CA LEU A 10 -14.37 40.46 -17.69
C LEU A 10 -14.57 39.08 -17.04
N PRO A 11 -15.80 38.60 -16.75
CA PRO A 11 -15.97 37.26 -16.18
C PRO A 11 -15.56 36.15 -17.16
N LEU A 12 -15.80 36.34 -18.47
CA LEU A 12 -15.38 35.39 -19.51
C LEU A 12 -13.85 35.31 -19.59
N LEU A 13 -13.17 36.46 -19.58
CA LEU A 13 -11.71 36.54 -19.60
C LEU A 13 -11.09 35.90 -18.36
N LEU A 14 -11.72 36.07 -17.19
CA LEU A 14 -11.25 35.48 -15.94
C LEU A 14 -11.38 33.94 -15.96
N VAL A 15 -12.50 33.41 -16.48
CA VAL A 15 -12.68 31.97 -16.67
C VAL A 15 -11.65 31.39 -17.64
N MET A 16 -11.37 32.06 -18.75
CA MET A 16 -10.35 31.61 -19.71
C MET A 16 -8.94 31.65 -19.11
N ALA A 17 -8.61 32.68 -18.34
CA ALA A 17 -7.32 32.77 -17.65
C ALA A 17 -7.11 31.63 -16.64
N VAL A 18 -8.16 31.26 -15.89
CA VAL A 18 -8.09 30.12 -14.95
C VAL A 18 -7.94 28.78 -15.68
N LEU A 19 -8.60 28.61 -16.82
CA LEU A 19 -8.49 27.39 -17.62
C LEU A 19 -7.09 27.21 -18.23
N LEU A 20 -6.44 28.30 -18.66
CA LEU A 20 -5.07 28.28 -19.17
C LEU A 20 -4.01 28.12 -18.07
N ALA A 21 -4.28 28.62 -16.85
CA ALA A 21 -3.38 28.52 -15.71
C ALA A 21 -3.49 27.18 -14.96
N ALA A 22 -4.54 26.39 -15.21
CA ALA A 22 -4.63 25.04 -14.71
C ALA A 22 -3.54 24.18 -15.39
N PRO A 23 -2.74 23.40 -14.63
CA PRO A 23 -1.72 22.52 -15.20
C PRO A 23 -2.41 21.35 -15.92
N ALA A 24 -2.79 21.59 -17.18
CA ALA A 24 -3.15 20.52 -18.09
C ALA A 24 -1.86 19.79 -18.50
N CYS A 25 -1.94 18.46 -18.50
CA CYS A 25 -1.00 17.55 -19.16
C CYS A 25 0.30 17.25 -18.39
N HIS A 26 0.18 16.50 -17.30
CA HIS A 26 1.21 15.49 -17.04
C HIS A 26 1.06 14.40 -18.10
N SER A 27 2.10 14.19 -18.91
CA SER A 27 2.14 13.07 -19.85
C SER A 27 2.06 11.78 -19.02
N TYR A 28 0.93 11.08 -19.08
CA TYR A 28 0.84 9.76 -18.48
C TYR A 28 1.76 8.82 -19.25
N ARG A 29 2.93 8.53 -18.68
CA ARG A 29 3.82 7.51 -19.18
C ARG A 29 3.17 6.18 -18.87
N ILE A 30 2.68 5.50 -19.90
CA ILE A 30 2.17 4.13 -19.80
C ILE A 30 3.32 3.30 -19.20
N PRO A 31 3.14 2.69 -18.02
CA PRO A 31 4.18 1.87 -17.43
C PRO A 31 4.48 0.73 -18.41
N ASN A 32 5.77 0.45 -18.61
CA ASN A 32 6.23 -0.65 -19.45
C ASN A 32 5.47 -1.91 -19.03
N PRO A 33 4.80 -2.64 -19.95
CA PRO A 33 4.13 -3.89 -19.63
C PRO A 33 5.18 -4.96 -19.39
N GLU A 34 5.91 -4.86 -18.27
CA GLU A 34 6.72 -5.96 -17.80
C GLU A 34 5.78 -7.11 -17.50
N GLY A 35 6.05 -8.25 -18.15
CA GLY A 35 5.35 -9.49 -17.87
C GLY A 35 5.43 -9.86 -16.39
N PRO A 36 4.64 -10.84 -15.95
CA PRO A 36 4.55 -11.20 -14.53
C PRO A 36 5.95 -11.39 -13.94
N PRO A 37 6.22 -10.81 -12.75
CA PRO A 37 7.54 -10.82 -12.16
C PRO A 37 8.04 -12.26 -12.00
N ARG A 38 9.12 -12.60 -12.71
CA ARG A 38 9.70 -13.94 -12.61
C ARG A 38 10.33 -14.10 -11.22
N PRO A 39 9.99 -15.15 -10.47
CA PRO A 39 10.60 -15.39 -9.16
C PRO A 39 12.10 -15.62 -9.35
N LYS A 40 12.93 -14.80 -8.69
CA LYS A 40 14.39 -15.00 -8.62
C LYS A 40 14.66 -16.22 -7.73
N VAL A 41 14.67 -17.41 -8.32
CA VAL A 41 15.09 -18.63 -7.63
C VAL A 41 16.60 -18.56 -7.44
N LYS A 42 17.04 -18.17 -6.24
CA LYS A 42 18.43 -18.36 -5.82
C LYS A 42 18.61 -19.85 -5.52
N LYS A 43 19.28 -20.57 -6.43
CA LYS A 43 19.73 -21.95 -6.15
C LYS A 43 20.83 -21.85 -5.10
N ASN A 44 20.49 -22.06 -3.84
CA ASN A 44 21.51 -22.29 -2.81
C ASN A 44 22.03 -23.70 -3.02
N GLN A 45 23.26 -23.81 -3.52
CA GLN A 45 24.00 -25.06 -3.56
C GLN A 45 24.32 -25.43 -2.11
N ASN A 46 23.63 -26.42 -1.57
CA ASN A 46 23.80 -26.87 -0.19
C ASN A 46 24.48 -28.25 -0.27
N PRO A 47 25.74 -28.40 0.19
CA PRO A 47 26.54 -29.62 -0.02
C PRO A 47 26.04 -30.85 0.76
N ALA A 48 24.98 -30.70 1.55
CA ALA A 48 24.43 -31.74 2.41
C ALA A 48 23.39 -32.66 1.73
N ASN A 49 23.29 -32.63 0.40
CA ASN A 49 22.28 -33.40 -0.35
C ASN A 49 22.89 -34.18 -1.53
N GLU A 50 24.10 -34.67 -1.33
CA GLU A 50 24.81 -35.54 -2.27
C GLU A 50 25.00 -36.91 -1.59
N SER A 51 24.57 -37.98 -2.25
CA SER A 51 24.92 -39.34 -1.82
C SER A 51 26.43 -39.53 -1.86
N ALA A 52 26.95 -40.53 -1.15
CA ALA A 52 28.37 -40.89 -1.21
C ALA A 52 28.89 -41.18 -2.65
N ASP A 53 27.97 -41.47 -3.58
CA ASP A 53 28.22 -41.68 -5.02
C ASP A 53 28.16 -40.39 -5.87
N GLY A 54 28.01 -39.20 -5.26
CA GLY A 54 27.95 -37.90 -5.95
C GLY A 54 26.65 -37.60 -6.70
N ARG A 55 25.62 -38.44 -6.53
CA ARG A 55 24.27 -38.19 -7.08
C ARG A 55 23.48 -37.27 -6.16
N ALA A 56 22.87 -36.24 -6.73
CA ALA A 56 21.96 -35.36 -6.01
C ALA A 56 20.69 -36.14 -5.63
N LEU A 57 20.37 -36.21 -4.33
CA LEU A 57 19.12 -36.81 -3.88
C LEU A 57 18.00 -35.76 -3.99
N ASP A 58 16.99 -36.02 -4.82
CA ASP A 58 15.73 -35.24 -4.81
C ASP A 58 14.93 -35.62 -3.55
N VAL A 59 15.41 -35.19 -2.39
CA VAL A 59 14.60 -35.16 -1.17
C VAL A 59 13.67 -33.97 -1.30
N GLU A 60 12.41 -34.24 -1.62
CA GLU A 60 11.32 -33.27 -1.54
C GLU A 60 11.26 -32.72 -0.11
N LYS A 61 11.93 -31.60 0.14
CA LYS A 61 11.83 -30.80 1.37
C LYS A 61 10.55 -29.96 1.39
N GLU A 62 9.47 -30.47 0.81
CA GLU A 62 8.12 -30.10 1.22
C GLU A 62 7.92 -30.84 2.55
N ALA A 63 7.76 -30.25 3.73
CA ALA A 63 6.63 -29.41 4.07
C ALA A 63 6.70 -29.03 5.56
N VAL A 64 7.87 -28.75 6.13
CA VAL A 64 7.95 -28.20 7.50
C VAL A 64 8.71 -26.89 7.46
N LYS A 65 8.12 -25.89 6.81
CA LYS A 65 8.45 -24.50 7.11
C LYS A 65 8.01 -24.27 8.55
N THR A 66 8.92 -24.44 9.50
CA THR A 66 8.68 -24.11 10.89
C THR A 66 8.24 -22.66 10.95
N GLN A 67 7.00 -22.43 11.40
CA GLN A 67 6.43 -21.11 11.48
C GLN A 67 7.25 -20.29 12.48
N LYS A 68 7.99 -19.29 11.97
CA LYS A 68 8.84 -18.42 12.80
C LYS A 68 7.96 -17.50 13.64
N ASN A 69 7.61 -17.97 14.82
CA ASN A 69 6.88 -17.20 15.82
C ASN A 69 7.78 -16.16 16.48
N SER A 70 7.30 -14.92 16.63
CA SER A 70 8.00 -13.87 17.35
C SER A 70 7.39 -13.70 18.73
N TYR A 71 8.21 -13.78 19.77
CA TYR A 71 7.78 -13.65 21.16
C TYR A 71 8.09 -12.25 21.71
N ASP A 72 7.34 -11.83 22.71
CA ASP A 72 7.62 -10.62 23.49
C ASP A 72 8.66 -10.89 24.60
N LYS A 73 8.97 -9.86 25.40
CA LYS A 73 9.95 -9.98 26.50
C LYS A 73 9.49 -10.92 27.62
N ASN A 74 8.20 -11.20 27.69
CA ASN A 74 7.59 -12.06 28.71
C ASN A 74 7.42 -13.50 28.17
N GLY A 75 7.90 -13.79 26.95
CA GLY A 75 7.79 -15.10 26.33
C GLY A 75 6.43 -15.41 25.71
N LEU A 76 5.52 -14.44 25.60
CA LEU A 76 4.22 -14.63 24.95
C LEU A 76 4.31 -14.37 23.45
N LEU A 77 3.56 -15.16 22.67
CA LEU A 77 3.47 -14.98 21.21
C LEU A 77 2.97 -13.56 20.89
N LYS A 78 3.74 -12.80 20.12
CA LYS A 78 3.32 -11.47 19.68
C LYS A 78 2.07 -11.59 18.83
N LYS A 79 1.10 -10.73 19.12
CA LYS A 79 -0.07 -10.53 18.27
C LYS A 79 0.34 -10.17 16.83
N PRO A 80 -0.43 -10.57 15.82
CA PRO A 80 -0.16 -10.21 14.43
C PRO A 80 -0.10 -8.68 14.28
N LYS A 81 0.77 -8.22 13.37
CA LYS A 81 1.11 -6.80 13.19
C LYS A 81 -0.12 -5.90 13.01
N MET A 82 -1.14 -6.39 12.31
CA MET A 82 -2.36 -5.63 12.07
C MET A 82 -3.15 -5.37 13.35
N GLU A 83 -3.28 -6.35 14.23
CA GLU A 83 -3.93 -6.17 15.53
C GLU A 83 -3.16 -5.21 16.43
N ARG A 84 -1.82 -5.24 16.37
CA ARG A 84 -0.97 -4.31 17.13
C ARG A 84 -1.11 -2.86 16.68
N ARG A 85 -1.43 -2.64 15.40
CA ARG A 85 -1.60 -1.31 14.79
C ARG A 85 -3.04 -0.81 14.83
N ARG A 86 -4.02 -1.67 15.11
CA ARG A 86 -5.42 -1.25 15.19
C ARG A 86 -5.59 -0.27 16.33
N LEU A 87 -6.11 0.92 16.00
CA LEU A 87 -6.58 1.86 17.00
C LEU A 87 -7.77 1.21 17.71
N LYS A 88 -7.72 1.16 19.04
CA LYS A 88 -8.87 0.71 19.82
C LYS A 88 -10.00 1.70 19.58
N HIS A 89 -11.04 1.27 18.89
CA HIS A 89 -12.24 2.08 18.76
C HIS A 89 -12.83 2.27 20.15
N LYS A 90 -13.09 3.52 20.54
CA LYS A 90 -13.91 3.80 21.72
C LYS A 90 -15.32 3.28 21.41
N VAL A 91 -15.72 2.23 22.11
CA VAL A 91 -17.08 1.66 22.08
C VAL A 91 -17.87 2.36 23.20
N GLY A 92 -18.94 3.09 22.85
CA GLY A 92 -19.74 3.88 23.77
C GLY A 92 -20.18 5.22 23.16
N GLN A 93 -21.19 5.87 23.78
CA GLN A 93 -21.73 7.15 23.33
C GLN A 93 -20.63 8.23 23.32
N ARG A 94 -20.30 8.71 22.13
CA ARG A 94 -19.33 9.79 21.95
C ARG A 94 -20.07 11.12 22.07
N LYS A 95 -19.53 12.01 22.91
CA LYS A 95 -19.97 13.41 22.93
C LYS A 95 -19.15 14.19 21.92
N ILE A 96 -19.80 14.79 20.93
CA ILE A 96 -19.18 15.79 20.04
C ILE A 96 -19.84 17.11 20.41
N LEU A 97 -19.04 18.10 20.84
CA LEU A 97 -19.54 19.42 21.25
C LEU A 97 -20.65 19.35 22.32
N GLY A 98 -20.52 18.43 23.28
CA GLY A 98 -21.49 18.25 24.37
C GLY A 98 -22.74 17.43 24.02
N ILE A 99 -22.99 17.16 22.73
CA ILE A 99 -24.14 16.37 22.27
C ILE A 99 -23.74 14.89 22.22
N THR A 100 -24.49 14.05 22.93
CA THR A 100 -24.37 12.59 22.82
C THR A 100 -24.91 12.15 21.46
N LEU A 101 -24.04 11.62 20.61
CA LEU A 101 -24.51 11.00 19.37
C LEU A 101 -25.19 9.66 19.66
N PRO A 102 -26.38 9.41 19.08
CA PRO A 102 -27.02 8.12 19.18
C PRO A 102 -26.32 7.13 18.26
N PHE A 103 -25.41 6.32 18.82
CA PHE A 103 -24.98 5.03 18.30
C PHE A 103 -24.75 4.07 19.47
#